data_AF-A0A316NT73-F1
#
_entry.id   AF-A0A316NT73-F1
#
_cell.length_a   1.000
_cell.length_b   1.000
_cell.length_c   1.000
_cell.angle_alpha   90.00
_cell.angle_beta   90.00
_cell.angle_gamma   90.00
#
_symmetry.space_group_name_H-M   'P 1'
#
loop_
_entity.id
_entity.type
_entity.pdbx_description
1 polymer ?
#
loop_
_entity_poly.entity_id
_entity_poly.type
_entity_poly.pdbx_seq_one_letter_code
_entity_poly.pdbx_strand_id
1 'polypeptide(L)'
;MNNLHKNYKAFTLSEVLITLGILGVVIAMTLPTLINKYKKQEASARLKKFYTIMNQAIMMSELENGDIKYWDIKAPYTADDGSYDYNVGGASCYNFFNRYLAKYIKYYKVTQGYSKENDDGTTTSKYSKVYLYDGSSSEIKQGTCIDFRFDINGDKKPNQSGEDIFYFYICPQGEGYRLYETEKFSTKGYMSTNTREKAMEACKTNRAACARLIQIDGWEIKKDYPYKI
;
A
#
# COMPACT_ATOMS: atom_id res chain seq x y z
N MET A 1 72.16 15.92 -16.06
CA MET A 1 70.97 15.34 -15.42
C MET A 1 69.93 15.15 -16.52
N ASN A 2 69.70 13.91 -16.97
CA ASN A 2 68.76 13.63 -18.05
C ASN A 2 67.33 13.67 -17.50
N ASN A 3 66.59 14.73 -17.83
CA ASN A 3 65.15 14.80 -17.59
C ASN A 3 64.43 13.88 -18.58
N LEU A 4 64.07 12.68 -18.13
CA LEU A 4 63.12 11.82 -18.81
C LEU A 4 61.73 12.47 -18.73
N HIS A 5 61.35 13.23 -19.76
CA HIS A 5 59.96 13.66 -19.94
C HIS A 5 59.08 12.42 -20.12
N LYS A 6 58.36 12.05 -19.08
CA LYS A 6 57.36 10.99 -19.11
C LYS A 6 56.15 11.54 -19.87
N ASN A 7 55.95 11.10 -21.11
CA ASN A 7 54.77 11.44 -21.89
C ASN A 7 53.52 10.82 -21.25
N TYR A 8 52.71 11.65 -20.58
CA TYR A 8 51.39 11.25 -20.12
C TYR A 8 50.44 11.27 -21.32
N LYS A 9 49.88 10.10 -21.68
CA LYS A 9 48.81 10.05 -22.67
C LYS A 9 47.55 10.69 -22.06
N ALA A 10 47.13 11.82 -22.62
CA ALA A 10 45.90 12.51 -22.25
C ALA A 10 44.84 12.27 -23.35
N PHE A 11 43.58 12.21 -22.94
CA PHE A 11 42.46 12.12 -23.88
C PHE A 11 42.23 13.48 -24.57
N THR A 12 41.91 13.44 -25.86
CA THR A 12 41.46 14.63 -26.60
C THR A 12 40.05 15.02 -26.18
N LEU A 13 39.70 16.30 -26.34
CA LEU A 13 38.35 16.79 -26.08
C LEU A 13 37.29 16.00 -26.88
N SER A 14 37.59 15.67 -28.13
CA SER A 14 36.70 14.89 -29.00
C SER A 14 36.47 13.47 -28.49
N GLU A 15 37.52 12.79 -28.00
CA GLU A 15 37.39 11.45 -27.39
C GLU A 15 36.49 11.51 -26.14
N VAL A 16 36.67 12.52 -25.28
CA VAL A 16 35.83 12.70 -24.09
C VAL A 16 34.37 13.00 -24.47
N LEU A 17 34.12 13.85 -25.47
CA LEU A 17 32.76 14.18 -25.89
C LEU A 17 32.03 13.01 -26.53
N ILE A 18 32.71 12.22 -27.38
CA ILE A 18 32.10 11.03 -28.01
C ILE A 18 31.77 9.98 -26.94
N THR A 19 32.69 9.74 -25.99
CA THR A 19 32.45 8.78 -24.91
C THR A 19 31.31 9.21 -24.00
N LEU A 20 31.24 10.48 -23.59
CA LEU A 20 30.11 11.01 -22.82
C LEU A 20 28.80 10.97 -23.60
N GLY A 21 28.83 11.24 -24.91
CA GLY A 21 27.66 11.12 -25.78
C GLY A 21 27.11 9.69 -25.84
N ILE A 22 27.99 8.71 -26.07
CA ILE A 22 27.62 7.29 -26.10
C ILE A 22 27.10 6.83 -24.73
N LEU A 23 27.81 7.15 -23.65
CA LEU A 23 27.37 6.81 -22.28
C LEU A 23 26.02 7.47 -21.95
N GLY A 24 25.80 8.72 -22.36
CA GLY A 24 24.54 9.43 -22.15
C GLY A 24 23.35 8.71 -22.80
N VAL A 25 23.49 8.26 -24.04
CA VAL A 25 22.45 7.50 -24.76
C VAL A 25 22.16 6.17 -24.07
N VAL A 26 23.20 5.41 -23.71
CA VAL A 26 23.06 4.11 -23.05
C VAL A 26 22.39 4.24 -21.68
N ILE A 27 22.79 5.24 -20.89
CA ILE A 27 22.21 5.53 -19.57
C ILE A 27 20.73 5.92 -19.70
N ALA A 28 20.38 6.76 -20.67
CA ALA A 28 19.00 7.19 -20.91
C ALA A 28 18.05 6.01 -21.20
N MET A 29 18.53 4.96 -21.87
CA MET A 29 17.74 3.76 -22.17
C MET A 29 17.69 2.76 -21.01
N THR A 30 18.72 2.71 -20.17
CA THR A 30 18.87 1.67 -19.13
C THR A 30 18.36 2.09 -17.76
N LEU A 31 18.55 3.35 -17.35
CA LEU A 31 18.12 3.83 -16.03
C LEU A 31 16.61 3.72 -15.79
N PRO A 32 15.72 4.10 -16.72
CA PRO A 32 14.28 4.00 -16.48
C PRO A 32 13.84 2.55 -16.22
N THR A 33 14.41 1.60 -16.96
CA THR A 33 14.11 0.16 -16.83
C THR A 33 14.59 -0.38 -15.49
N LEU A 34 15.82 -0.03 -15.08
CA LEU A 34 16.38 -0.43 -13.79
C LEU A 34 15.59 0.14 -12.62
N ILE A 35 15.26 1.44 -12.66
CA ILE A 35 14.47 2.12 -11.63
C ILE A 35 13.09 1.48 -11.50
N ASN A 36 12.40 1.22 -12.62
CA ASN A 36 11.08 0.57 -12.60
C ASN A 36 11.14 -0.84 -12.00
N LYS A 37 12.18 -1.62 -12.32
CA LYS A 37 12.39 -2.95 -11.73
C LYS A 37 12.59 -2.85 -10.22
N TYR A 38 13.43 -1.93 -9.77
CA TYR A 38 13.69 -1.70 -8.35
C TYR A 38 12.42 -1.29 -7.60
N LYS A 39 11.64 -0.35 -8.15
CA LYS A 39 10.36 0.10 -7.56
C LYS A 39 9.36 -1.04 -7.40
N LYS A 40 9.22 -1.91 -8.42
CA LYS A 40 8.37 -3.11 -8.32
C LYS A 40 8.81 -4.05 -7.20
N GLN A 41 10.12 -4.25 -7.03
CA GLN A 41 10.67 -5.06 -5.94
C GLN A 41 10.43 -4.43 -4.57
N GLU A 42 10.61 -3.12 -4.45
CA GLU A 42 10.35 -2.36 -3.22
C GLU A 42 8.87 -2.43 -2.84
N ALA A 43 7.96 -2.19 -3.78
CA ALA A 43 6.51 -2.27 -3.56
C ALA A 43 6.07 -3.69 -3.14
N SER A 44 6.57 -4.71 -3.84
CA SER A 44 6.36 -6.13 -3.50
C SER A 44 6.79 -6.43 -2.05
N ALA A 45 8.00 -6.00 -1.67
CA ALA A 45 8.52 -6.21 -0.32
C ALA A 45 7.69 -5.48 0.75
N ARG A 46 7.27 -4.24 0.48
CA ARG A 46 6.43 -3.44 1.40
C ARG A 46 5.04 -4.03 1.58
N LEU A 47 4.39 -4.46 0.49
CA LEU A 47 3.07 -5.10 0.54
C LEU A 47 3.10 -6.42 1.30
N LYS A 48 4.09 -7.28 0.98
CA LYS A 48 4.28 -8.55 1.67
C LYS A 48 4.51 -8.33 3.16
N LYS A 49 5.39 -7.38 3.51
CA LYS A 49 5.68 -7.02 4.90
C LYS A 49 4.40 -6.57 5.63
N PHE A 50 3.63 -5.65 5.04
CA PHE A 50 2.39 -5.17 5.64
C PHE A 50 1.39 -6.32 5.87
N TYR A 51 1.14 -7.13 4.84
CA TYR A 51 0.27 -8.30 4.96
C TYR A 51 0.73 -9.27 6.06
N THR A 52 2.03 -9.56 6.14
CA THR A 52 2.59 -10.45 7.18
C THR A 52 2.44 -9.85 8.58
N ILE A 53 2.78 -8.57 8.76
CA ILE A 53 2.66 -7.88 10.06
C ILE A 53 1.21 -7.87 10.52
N MET A 54 0.26 -7.59 9.62
CA MET A 54 -1.17 -7.57 9.95
C MET A 54 -1.67 -8.96 10.39
N ASN A 55 -1.29 -10.03 9.66
CA ASN A 55 -1.66 -11.40 10.05
C ASN A 55 -1.05 -11.80 11.41
N GLN A 56 0.22 -11.43 11.67
CA GLN A 56 0.86 -11.66 12.97
C GLN A 56 0.19 -10.87 14.09
N ALA A 57 -0.14 -9.60 13.85
CA ALA A 57 -0.83 -8.75 14.82
C ALA A 57 -2.22 -9.29 15.17
N ILE A 58 -2.97 -9.77 14.16
CA ILE A 58 -4.27 -10.42 14.38
C ILE A 58 -4.11 -11.67 15.23
N MET A 59 -3.19 -12.56 14.87
CA MET A 59 -2.95 -13.80 15.62
C MET A 59 -2.59 -13.51 17.08
N MET A 60 -1.74 -12.51 17.34
CA MET A 60 -1.38 -12.11 18.71
C MET A 60 -2.55 -11.46 19.46
N SER A 61 -3.35 -10.66 18.76
CA SER A 61 -4.52 -10.01 19.35
C SER A 61 -5.60 -11.00 19.73
N GLU A 62 -5.81 -12.06 18.95
CA GLU A 62 -6.80 -13.09 19.26
C GLU A 62 -6.49 -13.85 20.56
N LEU A 63 -5.22 -13.93 20.98
CA LEU A 63 -4.84 -14.53 22.25
C LEU A 63 -5.36 -13.74 23.46
N GLU A 64 -5.48 -12.42 23.33
CA GLU A 64 -5.91 -11.53 24.42
C GLU A 64 -7.38 -11.08 24.26
N ASN A 65 -7.83 -10.86 23.03
CA ASN A 65 -9.13 -10.29 22.71
C ASN A 65 -10.16 -11.30 22.18
N GLY A 66 -9.77 -12.57 22.02
CA GLY A 66 -10.61 -13.61 21.44
C GLY A 66 -10.69 -13.57 19.91
N ASP A 67 -11.40 -14.54 19.35
CA ASP A 67 -11.55 -14.78 17.91
C ASP A 67 -12.04 -13.51 17.17
N ILE A 68 -11.42 -13.22 16.02
CA ILE A 68 -11.70 -12.07 15.16
C ILE A 68 -13.17 -11.89 14.81
N LYS A 69 -13.94 -12.98 14.77
CA LYS A 69 -15.39 -12.96 14.49
C LYS A 69 -16.22 -12.20 15.54
N TYR A 70 -15.67 -12.01 16.74
CA TYR A 70 -16.33 -11.31 17.84
C TYR A 70 -15.75 -9.91 18.09
N TRP A 71 -14.86 -9.43 17.22
CA TRP A 71 -14.33 -8.08 17.35
C TRP A 71 -15.41 -7.04 17.05
N ASP A 72 -15.21 -5.82 17.56
CA ASP A 72 -16.16 -4.70 17.44
C ASP A 72 -16.22 -4.12 16.02
N ILE A 73 -16.62 -4.93 15.04
CA ILE A 73 -16.82 -4.55 13.63
C ILE A 73 -18.32 -4.32 13.45
N LYS A 74 -18.71 -3.06 13.39
CA LYS A 74 -20.12 -2.65 13.22
C LYS A 74 -20.44 -2.34 11.76
N ALA A 75 -21.73 -2.13 11.47
CA ALA A 75 -22.16 -1.55 10.21
C ALA A 75 -21.47 -0.19 9.95
N PRO A 76 -21.36 0.25 8.68
CA PRO A 76 -20.87 1.59 8.37
C PRO A 76 -21.70 2.65 9.08
N TYR A 77 -21.03 3.63 9.70
CA TYR A 77 -21.70 4.75 10.33
C TYR A 77 -22.13 5.75 9.24
N THR A 78 -23.43 5.97 9.15
CA THR A 78 -24.03 6.91 8.20
C THR A 78 -24.61 8.11 8.94
N ALA A 79 -24.39 9.30 8.40
CA ALA A 79 -25.07 10.51 8.85
C ALA A 79 -26.52 10.54 8.33
N ASP A 80 -27.30 11.53 8.78
CA ASP A 80 -28.73 11.66 8.45
C ASP A 80 -28.99 11.81 6.94
N ASP A 81 -28.02 12.32 6.18
CA ASP A 81 -28.07 12.49 4.73
C ASP A 81 -27.66 11.22 3.95
N GLY A 82 -27.36 10.12 4.66
CA GLY A 82 -26.88 8.86 4.08
C GLY A 82 -25.39 8.86 3.71
N SER A 83 -24.67 9.96 3.94
CA SER A 83 -23.21 10.02 3.76
C SER A 83 -22.48 9.32 4.90
N TYR A 84 -21.19 9.07 4.74
CA TYR A 84 -20.38 8.44 5.79
C TYR A 84 -20.11 9.42 6.93
N ASP A 85 -20.40 9.03 8.17
CA ASP A 85 -20.04 9.83 9.35
C ASP A 85 -18.57 9.62 9.70
N TYR A 86 -17.73 10.58 9.29
CA TYR A 86 -16.30 10.55 9.55
C TYR A 86 -15.92 10.76 11.01
N ASN A 87 -16.77 11.41 11.81
CA ASN A 87 -16.48 11.65 13.23
C ASN A 87 -16.70 10.38 14.05
N VAL A 88 -17.87 9.76 13.91
CA VAL A 88 -18.21 8.51 14.62
C VAL A 88 -17.41 7.34 14.04
N GLY A 89 -17.35 7.24 12.70
CA GLY A 89 -16.56 6.23 12.01
C GLY A 89 -15.06 6.36 12.33
N GLY A 90 -14.54 7.59 12.33
CA GLY A 90 -13.15 7.87 12.71
C GLY A 90 -12.83 7.43 14.15
N ALA A 91 -13.68 7.80 15.12
CA ALA A 91 -13.53 7.38 16.51
C ALA A 91 -13.58 5.84 16.65
N SER A 92 -14.52 5.17 15.96
CA SER A 92 -14.63 3.72 15.96
C SER A 92 -13.36 3.05 15.42
N CYS A 93 -12.84 3.51 14.28
CA CYS A 93 -11.61 2.97 13.70
C CYS A 93 -10.38 3.23 14.56
N TYR A 94 -10.31 4.40 15.21
CA TYR A 94 -9.23 4.74 16.12
C TYR A 94 -9.22 3.80 17.34
N ASN A 95 -10.38 3.58 17.94
CA ASN A 95 -10.54 2.65 19.07
C ASN A 95 -10.29 1.19 18.66
N PHE A 96 -10.77 0.77 17.49
CA PHE A 96 -10.49 -0.56 16.93
C PHE A 96 -8.98 -0.78 16.79
N PHE A 97 -8.26 0.16 16.16
CA PHE A 97 -6.82 0.04 15.99
C PHE A 97 -6.09 -0.03 17.33
N ASN A 98 -6.44 0.84 18.29
CA ASN A 98 -5.81 0.87 19.60
C ASN A 98 -6.04 -0.40 20.41
N ARG A 99 -7.25 -0.96 20.35
CA ARG A 99 -7.62 -2.18 21.08
C ARG A 99 -6.96 -3.43 20.50
N TYR A 100 -7.03 -3.59 19.17
CA TYR A 100 -6.70 -4.87 18.54
C TYR A 100 -5.34 -4.92 17.86
N LEU A 101 -4.74 -3.78 17.47
CA LEU A 101 -3.57 -3.78 16.58
C LEU A 101 -2.38 -2.98 17.10
N ALA A 102 -2.62 -1.88 17.83
CA ALA A 102 -1.58 -0.93 18.23
C ALA A 102 -0.45 -1.57 19.06
N LYS A 103 -0.75 -2.57 19.89
CA LYS A 103 0.25 -3.27 20.70
C LYS A 103 1.26 -4.08 19.85
N TYR A 104 0.83 -4.55 18.68
CA TYR A 104 1.57 -5.53 17.87
C TYR A 104 2.18 -4.95 16.60
N ILE A 105 1.85 -3.70 16.26
CA ILE A 105 2.35 -3.02 15.07
C ILE A 105 3.27 -1.88 15.48
N LYS A 106 4.41 -1.72 14.79
CA LYS A 106 5.32 -0.59 14.99
C LYS A 106 4.88 0.61 14.16
N TYR A 107 4.30 1.60 14.81
CA TYR A 107 3.87 2.87 14.22
C TYR A 107 4.40 4.05 15.03
N TYR A 108 4.50 5.24 14.43
CA TYR A 108 4.95 6.45 15.12
C TYR A 108 3.84 7.48 15.31
N LYS A 109 2.76 7.38 14.53
CA LYS A 109 1.62 8.29 14.61
C LYS A 109 0.34 7.58 14.19
N VAL A 110 -0.72 7.81 14.94
CA VAL A 110 -2.09 7.46 14.57
C VAL A 110 -2.94 8.71 14.71
N THR A 111 -3.85 8.93 13.76
CA THR A 111 -4.77 10.06 13.74
C THR A 111 -6.18 9.55 13.69
N GLN A 112 -7.08 10.16 14.47
CA GLN A 112 -8.50 9.87 14.41
C GLN A 112 -9.12 10.61 13.22
N GLY A 113 -10.01 9.93 12.49
CA GLY A 113 -10.82 10.53 11.45
C GLY A 113 -11.79 11.57 12.00
N TYR A 114 -12.09 12.57 11.19
CA TYR A 114 -12.99 13.67 11.55
C TYR A 114 -13.61 14.28 10.29
N SER A 115 -14.72 14.97 10.49
CA SER A 115 -15.29 15.92 9.53
C SER A 115 -15.33 17.30 10.17
N LYS A 116 -14.83 18.31 9.48
CA LYS A 116 -14.82 19.70 9.94
C LYS A 116 -15.26 20.63 8.82
N GLU A 117 -16.19 21.54 9.12
CA GLU A 117 -16.53 22.66 8.26
C GLU A 117 -15.44 23.75 8.36
N ASN A 118 -15.00 24.22 7.21
CA ASN A 118 -13.99 25.27 7.06
C ASN A 118 -14.67 26.64 6.97
N ASP A 119 -13.91 27.70 7.24
CA ASP A 119 -14.40 29.08 7.21
C ASP A 119 -14.90 29.53 5.82
N ASP A 120 -14.51 28.82 4.75
CA ASP A 120 -14.97 29.05 3.37
C ASP A 120 -16.26 28.29 3.02
N GLY A 121 -16.89 27.64 3.99
CA GLY A 121 -18.10 26.82 3.82
C GLY A 121 -17.84 25.44 3.20
N THR A 122 -16.57 25.04 3.03
CA THR A 122 -16.23 23.68 2.56
C THR A 122 -16.08 22.70 3.73
N THR A 123 -16.38 21.43 3.52
CA THR A 123 -16.18 20.39 4.54
C THR A 123 -14.94 19.56 4.25
N THR A 124 -14.01 19.49 5.21
CA THR A 124 -12.87 18.58 5.16
C THR A 124 -13.14 17.34 5.98
N SER A 125 -13.17 16.20 5.29
CA SER A 125 -13.36 14.88 5.90
C SER A 125 -12.11 14.03 5.75
N LYS A 126 -11.67 13.39 6.84
CA LYS A 126 -10.51 12.49 6.86
C LYS A 126 -10.84 11.20 7.60
N TYR A 127 -10.33 10.09 7.08
CA TYR A 127 -10.35 8.80 7.77
C TYR A 127 -9.29 8.73 8.85
N SER A 128 -9.45 7.77 9.77
CA SER A 128 -8.38 7.45 10.72
C SER A 128 -7.18 6.92 9.96
N LYS A 129 -5.98 7.39 10.32
CA LYS A 129 -4.75 7.06 9.57
C LYS A 129 -3.60 6.69 10.50
N VAL A 130 -2.92 5.61 10.16
CA VAL A 130 -1.74 5.07 10.86
C VAL A 130 -0.50 5.28 10.01
N TYR A 131 0.57 5.77 10.62
CA TYR A 131 1.85 6.01 9.97
C TYR A 131 2.93 5.06 10.50
N LEU A 132 3.57 4.32 9.59
CA LEU A 132 4.56 3.31 9.92
C LEU A 132 5.98 3.84 9.75
N TYR A 133 6.93 3.30 10.52
CA TYR A 133 8.33 3.75 10.52
C TYR A 133 9.07 3.55 9.19
N ASP A 134 8.55 2.72 8.29
CA ASP A 134 9.13 2.53 6.95
C ASP A 134 8.64 3.55 5.92
N GLY A 135 7.89 4.57 6.35
CA GLY A 135 7.37 5.64 5.50
C GLY A 135 6.05 5.31 4.80
N SER A 136 5.52 4.10 4.99
CA SER A 136 4.18 3.73 4.51
C SER A 136 3.09 4.21 5.48
N SER A 137 1.85 4.23 5.02
CA SER A 137 0.70 4.59 5.85
C SER A 137 -0.53 3.75 5.54
N SER A 138 -1.46 3.64 6.47
CA SER A 138 -2.74 2.97 6.23
C SER A 138 -3.89 3.81 6.77
N GLU A 139 -4.82 4.14 5.90
CA GLU A 139 -6.12 4.69 6.29
C GLU A 139 -7.07 3.55 6.64
N ILE A 140 -7.85 3.74 7.70
CA ILE A 140 -8.78 2.77 8.26
C ILE A 140 -10.19 3.36 8.20
N LYS A 141 -11.11 2.60 7.61
CA LYS A 141 -12.52 2.96 7.49
C LYS A 141 -13.40 1.81 7.99
N GLN A 142 -14.42 2.14 8.78
CA GLN A 142 -15.48 1.20 9.15
C GLN A 142 -16.49 1.12 8.00
N GLY A 143 -16.43 0.05 7.22
CA GLY A 143 -17.48 -0.38 6.30
C GLY A 143 -18.26 -1.56 6.85
N THR A 144 -18.81 -2.40 5.97
CA THR A 144 -19.23 -3.77 6.32
C THR A 144 -18.07 -4.59 6.89
N CYS A 145 -16.85 -4.27 6.47
CA CYS A 145 -15.60 -4.74 7.02
C CYS A 145 -14.79 -3.56 7.57
N ILE A 146 -13.71 -3.83 8.31
CA ILE A 146 -12.67 -2.81 8.53
C ILE A 146 -11.82 -2.74 7.27
N ASP A 147 -11.94 -1.62 6.56
CA ASP A 147 -11.23 -1.35 5.32
C ASP A 147 -9.90 -0.68 5.63
N PHE A 148 -8.82 -1.29 5.13
CA PHE A 148 -7.48 -0.75 5.17
C PHE A 148 -7.08 -0.31 3.76
N ARG A 149 -6.89 1.00 3.58
CA ARG A 149 -6.26 1.58 2.40
C ARG A 149 -4.79 1.79 2.73
N PHE A 150 -3.95 0.84 2.32
CA PHE A 150 -2.52 0.85 2.55
C PHE A 150 -1.79 1.56 1.43
N ASP A 151 -0.93 2.50 1.78
CA ASP A 151 -0.16 3.34 0.89
C ASP A 151 1.33 3.07 1.13
N ILE A 152 2.02 2.53 0.12
CA ILE A 152 3.41 2.05 0.27
C ILE A 152 4.41 3.19 0.45
N ASN A 153 4.12 4.41 0.00
CA ASN A 153 5.01 5.58 0.03
C ASN A 153 4.44 6.73 0.91
N GLY A 154 3.31 6.52 1.56
CA GLY A 154 2.80 7.36 2.64
C GLY A 154 1.88 8.46 2.13
N ASP A 155 2.29 9.72 2.30
CA ASP A 155 1.56 10.86 1.73
C ASP A 155 2.23 11.39 0.44
N LYS A 156 3.35 10.75 0.02
CA LYS A 156 4.15 11.15 -1.14
C LYS A 156 3.45 10.72 -2.41
N LYS A 157 3.47 11.56 -3.44
CA LYS A 157 2.96 11.21 -4.77
C LYS A 157 3.78 10.08 -5.43
N PRO A 158 3.17 9.26 -6.32
CA PRO A 158 1.74 9.26 -6.65
C PRO A 158 0.90 8.76 -5.46
N ASN A 159 -0.41 9.03 -5.49
CA ASN A 159 -1.38 8.47 -4.54
C ASN A 159 -2.48 7.82 -5.38
N GLN A 160 -2.10 6.79 -6.14
CA GLN A 160 -2.94 6.06 -7.08
C GLN A 160 -3.22 4.62 -6.66
N SER A 161 -4.51 4.29 -6.62
CA SER A 161 -4.98 2.91 -6.43
C SER A 161 -4.37 1.98 -7.48
N GLY A 162 -3.87 0.83 -7.04
CA GLY A 162 -3.20 -0.16 -7.89
C GLY A 162 -1.78 0.22 -8.31
N GLU A 163 -1.23 1.35 -7.89
CA GLU A 163 0.17 1.73 -8.14
C GLU A 163 0.95 1.77 -6.83
N ASP A 164 0.51 2.62 -5.91
CA ASP A 164 1.09 2.78 -4.57
C ASP A 164 0.07 2.51 -3.45
N ILE A 165 -1.23 2.54 -3.78
CA ILE A 165 -2.31 2.25 -2.84
C ILE A 165 -2.98 0.91 -3.12
N PHE A 166 -3.14 0.13 -2.04
CA PHE A 166 -3.65 -1.22 -2.05
C PHE A 166 -4.66 -1.41 -0.92
N TYR A 167 -5.70 -2.20 -1.16
CA TYR A 167 -6.83 -2.33 -0.25
C TYR A 167 -6.91 -3.71 0.38
N PHE A 168 -7.17 -3.72 1.68
CA PHE A 168 -7.28 -4.92 2.50
C PHE A 168 -8.47 -4.81 3.46
N TYR A 169 -8.91 -5.94 3.98
CA TYR A 169 -10.10 -6.05 4.82
C TYR A 169 -9.89 -6.97 6.01
N ILE A 170 -10.49 -6.58 7.13
CA ILE A 170 -10.86 -7.50 8.20
C ILE A 170 -12.38 -7.57 8.23
N CYS A 171 -12.95 -8.73 7.90
CA CYS A 171 -14.39 -8.92 7.79
C CYS A 171 -14.93 -9.89 8.86
N PRO A 172 -16.15 -9.67 9.36
CA PRO A 172 -16.88 -10.66 10.15
C PRO A 172 -17.01 -12.01 9.42
N GLN A 173 -17.27 -13.09 10.17
CA GLN A 173 -17.42 -14.42 9.59
C GLN A 173 -18.66 -14.48 8.66
N GLY A 174 -18.51 -15.08 7.47
CA GLY A 174 -19.59 -15.24 6.49
C GLY A 174 -19.55 -14.28 5.30
N GLU A 175 -18.70 -13.26 5.35
CA GLU A 175 -18.56 -12.31 4.25
C GLU A 175 -17.69 -12.87 3.10
N GLY A 176 -18.21 -12.84 1.87
CA GLY A 176 -17.62 -13.43 0.66
C GLY A 176 -16.37 -12.73 0.10
N TYR A 177 -15.68 -11.91 0.90
CA TYR A 177 -14.52 -11.12 0.45
C TYR A 177 -13.17 -11.84 0.59
N ARG A 178 -13.13 -12.95 1.32
CA ARG A 178 -11.89 -13.69 1.59
C ARG A 178 -11.40 -14.45 0.35
N LEU A 179 -10.08 -14.52 0.15
CA LEU A 179 -9.48 -15.38 -0.88
C LEU A 179 -9.53 -16.85 -0.43
N TYR A 180 -9.24 -17.11 0.84
CA TYR A 180 -9.31 -18.42 1.48
C TYR A 180 -10.22 -18.35 2.70
N GLU A 181 -10.93 -19.42 3.02
CA GLU A 181 -11.87 -19.44 4.17
C GLU A 181 -11.19 -19.09 5.50
N THR A 182 -9.94 -19.51 5.66
CA THR A 182 -9.10 -19.31 6.85
C THR A 182 -8.46 -17.92 6.91
N GLU A 183 -8.58 -17.12 5.85
CA GLU A 183 -7.95 -15.81 5.78
C GLU A 183 -8.67 -14.82 6.70
N LYS A 184 -7.92 -14.21 7.61
CA LYS A 184 -8.44 -13.21 8.57
C LYS A 184 -8.18 -11.78 8.11
N PHE A 185 -7.13 -11.58 7.33
CA PHE A 185 -6.77 -10.32 6.70
C PHE A 185 -6.71 -10.53 5.19
N SER A 186 -7.71 -10.03 4.48
CA SER A 186 -7.91 -10.34 3.06
C SER A 186 -7.57 -9.16 2.18
N THR A 187 -7.03 -9.42 1.00
CA THR A 187 -6.97 -8.40 -0.06
C THR A 187 -8.35 -8.12 -0.62
N LYS A 188 -8.59 -6.89 -1.08
CA LYS A 188 -9.86 -6.53 -1.70
C LYS A 188 -10.17 -7.39 -2.91
N GLY A 189 -11.33 -8.04 -2.86
CA GLY A 189 -11.83 -8.93 -3.90
C GLY A 189 -12.98 -9.79 -3.35
N TYR A 190 -13.46 -10.73 -4.17
CA TYR A 190 -14.44 -11.73 -3.76
C TYR A 190 -13.80 -13.11 -3.76
N MET A 191 -14.44 -14.08 -3.10
CA MET A 191 -14.02 -15.48 -3.14
C MET A 191 -14.03 -16.05 -4.57
N SER A 192 -14.86 -15.50 -5.46
CA SER A 192 -14.88 -15.84 -6.89
C SER A 192 -13.62 -15.36 -7.64
N THR A 193 -12.90 -14.36 -7.11
CA THR A 193 -11.64 -13.82 -7.64
C THR A 193 -10.44 -14.59 -7.08
N ASN A 194 -10.46 -15.92 -7.25
CA ASN A 194 -9.48 -16.84 -6.68
C ASN A 194 -8.45 -17.40 -7.68
N THR A 195 -8.65 -17.19 -8.99
CA THR A 195 -7.65 -17.52 -10.01
C THR A 195 -6.92 -16.27 -10.48
N ARG A 196 -5.72 -16.45 -11.02
CA ARG A 196 -4.89 -15.35 -11.51
C ARG A 196 -5.59 -14.58 -12.64
N GLU A 197 -6.25 -15.28 -13.56
CA GLU A 197 -6.96 -14.68 -14.70
C GLU A 197 -8.10 -13.78 -14.22
N LYS A 198 -8.91 -14.27 -13.27
CA LYS A 198 -10.01 -13.50 -12.69
C LYS A 198 -9.49 -12.30 -11.88
N ALA A 199 -8.41 -12.48 -11.13
CA ALA A 199 -7.78 -11.38 -10.38
C ALA A 199 -7.16 -10.33 -11.30
N MET A 200 -6.59 -10.74 -12.44
CA MET A 200 -6.09 -9.83 -13.46
C MET A 200 -7.24 -9.00 -14.05
N GLU A 201 -8.35 -9.62 -14.40
CA GLU A 201 -9.52 -8.92 -14.93
C GLU A 201 -10.14 -7.96 -13.90
N ALA A 202 -10.25 -8.42 -12.65
CA ALA A 202 -10.72 -7.60 -11.54
C ALA A 202 -9.81 -6.39 -11.30
N CYS A 203 -8.49 -6.57 -11.36
CA CYS A 203 -7.51 -5.48 -11.19
C CYS A 203 -7.63 -4.45 -12.33
N LYS A 204 -7.78 -4.89 -13.58
CA LYS A 204 -7.98 -4.00 -14.74
C LYS A 204 -9.27 -3.18 -14.66
N THR A 205 -10.35 -3.81 -14.20
CA THR A 205 -11.67 -3.18 -14.07
C THR A 205 -11.76 -2.29 -12.84
N ASN A 206 -11.16 -2.72 -11.73
CA ASN A 206 -11.16 -2.02 -10.44
C ASN A 206 -9.76 -2.07 -9.83
N ARG A 207 -9.04 -0.95 -9.94
CA ARG A 207 -7.67 -0.81 -9.41
C ARG A 207 -7.54 -1.18 -7.93
N ALA A 208 -8.60 -1.00 -7.15
CA ALA A 208 -8.60 -1.32 -5.73
C ALA A 208 -8.47 -2.84 -5.47
N ALA A 209 -8.82 -3.69 -6.44
CA ALA A 209 -8.70 -5.14 -6.35
C ALA A 209 -7.30 -5.67 -6.72
N CYS A 210 -6.36 -4.82 -7.12
CA CYS A 210 -5.05 -5.28 -7.60
C CYS A 210 -4.18 -5.97 -6.54
N ALA A 211 -4.40 -5.68 -5.26
CA ALA A 211 -3.76 -6.41 -4.18
C ALA A 211 -4.04 -7.93 -4.25
N ARG A 212 -5.23 -8.33 -4.74
CA ARG A 212 -5.61 -9.73 -4.92
C ARG A 212 -4.74 -10.44 -5.94
N LEU A 213 -4.49 -9.80 -7.08
CA LEU A 213 -3.61 -10.33 -8.12
C LEU A 213 -2.19 -10.53 -7.57
N ILE A 214 -1.67 -9.51 -6.86
CA ILE A 214 -0.32 -9.55 -6.27
C ILE A 214 -0.22 -10.67 -5.22
N GLN A 215 -1.25 -10.86 -4.39
CA GLN A 215 -1.29 -11.94 -3.41
C GLN A 215 -1.26 -13.32 -4.08
N ILE A 216 -2.07 -13.54 -5.13
CA ILE A 216 -2.06 -14.79 -5.92
C ILE A 216 -0.70 -15.01 -6.58
N ASP A 217 -0.04 -13.94 -7.02
CA ASP A 217 1.33 -13.98 -7.56
C ASP A 217 2.42 -14.11 -6.47
N GLY A 218 2.07 -14.49 -5.23
CA GLY A 218 3.04 -14.74 -4.16
C GLY A 218 3.68 -13.46 -3.62
N TRP A 219 2.95 -12.34 -3.71
CA TRP A 219 3.42 -10.98 -3.47
C TRP A 219 4.43 -10.44 -4.48
N GLU A 220 4.60 -11.09 -5.64
CA GLU A 220 5.48 -10.60 -6.71
C GLU A 220 4.69 -9.76 -7.73
N ILE A 221 5.20 -8.56 -8.04
CA ILE A 221 4.63 -7.72 -9.10
C ILE A 221 5.26 -8.13 -10.44
N LYS A 222 4.56 -9.02 -11.16
CA LYS A 222 5.02 -9.57 -12.44
C LYS A 222 5.10 -8.52 -13.56
N LYS A 223 5.76 -8.89 -14.66
CA LYS A 223 5.98 -7.99 -15.82
C LYS A 223 4.68 -7.55 -16.49
N ASP A 224 3.67 -8.43 -16.49
CA ASP A 224 2.36 -8.24 -17.08
C ASP A 224 1.36 -7.52 -16.15
N TYR A 225 1.80 -7.03 -14.99
CA TYR A 225 0.97 -6.21 -14.11
C TYR A 225 0.43 -4.97 -14.86
N PRO A 226 -0.87 -4.66 -14.75
CA PRO A 226 -1.53 -3.71 -15.66
C PRO A 226 -1.21 -2.23 -15.39
N TYR A 227 -0.59 -1.90 -14.24
CA TYR A 227 -0.29 -0.53 -13.87
C TYR A 227 1.21 -0.29 -13.64
N LYS A 228 1.59 0.99 -13.62
CA LYS A 228 2.98 1.39 -13.36
C LYS A 228 3.20 1.51 -11.85
N ILE A 229 4.37 1.08 -11.38
CA ILE A 229 4.83 1.26 -10.00
C ILE A 229 6.00 2.27 -10.01
#